data_AF-A0A9W9B0R3-F1
#
_entry.id   AF-A0A9W9B0R3-F1
#
_cell.length_a   1.000
_cell.length_b   1.000
_cell.length_c   1.000
_cell.angle_alpha   90.00
_cell.angle_beta   90.00
_cell.angle_gamma   90.00
#
_symmetry.space_group_name_H-M   'P 1'
#
loop_
_entity.id
_entity.type
_entity.pdbx_description
1 polymer ?
#
loop_
_entity_poly.entity_id
_entity_poly.type
_entity_poly.pdbx_seq_one_letter_code
_entity_poly.pdbx_strand_id
1 'polypeptide(L)'
;MSNTTSIKLPNGEWLLTRVAYTAKEHSGVTFLLVVSALSLVAVIGLLSVISLSAFNTRTYKNEEHLFVRTHVAAYFISLLCCDLIQAIGSLYNSRWVNSGAVLLDRYCTAQGVFKQIADVGTALWTIIIAVHTFYLLVLERKPNQFTLFATLIAGWSGIFAIVISGPAVLDTVNRGPFFGVSGYWCWISDGYEVPRITLDYLIMFVAAFSCFVLHGLIHLRLRGNMSMKGWRMTFYRQPQERPTGRNFDDKGMSIARQMLLFPVSHIELV
;
A
#
# COMPACT_ATOMS: atom_id res chain seq x y z
N MET A 1 25.56 -13.71 -23.26
CA MET A 1 24.72 -13.19 -24.37
C MET A 1 23.30 -13.11 -23.87
N SER A 2 22.81 -11.91 -23.51
CA SER A 2 21.42 -11.72 -23.10
C SER A 2 20.54 -11.82 -24.35
N ASN A 3 19.81 -12.92 -24.50
CA ASN A 3 18.91 -13.15 -25.62
C ASN A 3 17.54 -12.51 -25.30
N THR A 4 17.51 -11.18 -25.36
CA THR A 4 16.28 -10.38 -25.30
C THR A 4 15.59 -10.46 -26.66
N THR A 5 14.30 -10.80 -26.68
CA THR A 5 13.51 -10.84 -27.93
C THR A 5 12.38 -9.84 -27.86
N SER A 6 12.11 -9.18 -28.98
CA SER A 6 11.02 -8.24 -29.14
C SER A 6 10.27 -8.47 -30.46
N ILE A 7 9.01 -8.07 -30.49
CA ILE A 7 8.16 -8.08 -31.69
C ILE A 7 7.80 -6.64 -32.02
N LYS A 8 7.84 -6.27 -33.31
CA LYS A 8 7.40 -4.97 -33.79
C LYS A 8 5.87 -4.94 -33.92
N LEU A 9 5.24 -3.97 -33.27
CA LEU A 9 3.80 -3.77 -33.27
C LEU A 9 3.32 -2.96 -34.50
N PRO A 10 2.01 -3.02 -34.83
CA PRO A 10 1.44 -2.26 -35.96
C PRO A 10 1.64 -0.74 -35.87
N ASN A 11 1.71 -0.20 -34.66
CA ASN A 11 1.99 1.22 -34.39
C ASN A 11 3.48 1.60 -34.55
N GLY A 12 4.36 0.63 -34.83
CA GLY A 12 5.80 0.83 -35.00
C GLY A 12 6.64 0.67 -33.73
N GLU A 13 6.01 0.50 -32.56
CA GLU A 13 6.71 0.29 -31.28
C GLU A 13 7.20 -1.16 -31.12
N TRP A 14 8.13 -1.37 -30.19
CA TRP A 14 8.68 -2.69 -29.90
C TRP A 14 8.10 -3.24 -28.59
N LEU A 15 7.53 -4.44 -28.66
CA LEU A 15 7.04 -5.17 -27.50
C LEU A 15 8.06 -6.22 -27.06
N LEU A 16 8.51 -6.15 -25.82
CA LEU A 16 9.38 -7.17 -25.23
C LEU A 16 8.60 -8.46 -25.02
N THR A 17 9.11 -9.56 -25.59
CA THR A 17 8.52 -10.90 -25.44
C THR A 17 9.34 -11.82 -24.55
N ARG A 18 10.65 -11.56 -24.46
CA ARG A 18 11.54 -12.29 -23.56
C ARG A 18 12.68 -11.39 -23.10
N VAL A 19 13.00 -11.44 -21.82
CA VAL A 19 14.20 -10.81 -21.25
C VAL A 19 14.94 -11.86 -20.45
N ALA A 20 16.16 -12.20 -20.87
CA ALA A 20 17.00 -13.16 -20.17
C ALA A 20 17.78 -12.49 -19.04
N TYR A 21 17.86 -13.13 -17.88
CA TYR A 21 18.56 -12.60 -16.73
C TYR A 21 20.08 -12.71 -16.87
N THR A 22 20.77 -11.67 -16.44
CA THR A 22 22.18 -11.75 -16.07
C THR A 22 22.33 -12.51 -14.74
N ALA A 23 23.53 -13.00 -14.43
CA ALA A 23 23.78 -13.70 -13.15
C ALA A 23 23.45 -12.83 -11.92
N LYS A 24 23.67 -11.51 -12.03
CA LYS A 24 23.34 -10.54 -10.97
C LYS A 24 21.82 -10.36 -10.82
N GLU A 25 21.11 -10.21 -11.93
CA GLU A 25 19.64 -10.08 -11.95
C GLU A 25 18.97 -11.34 -11.42
N HIS A 26 19.43 -12.51 -11.85
CA HIS A 26 18.92 -13.79 -11.37
C HIS A 26 19.06 -13.92 -9.84
N SER A 27 20.22 -13.58 -9.30
CA SER A 27 20.46 -13.56 -7.85
C SER A 27 19.57 -12.54 -7.14
N GLY A 28 19.40 -11.35 -7.70
CA GLY A 28 18.54 -10.30 -7.15
C GLY A 28 17.06 -10.71 -7.10
N VAL A 29 16.55 -11.30 -8.18
CA VAL A 29 15.17 -11.78 -8.25
C VAL A 29 14.97 -12.99 -7.31
N THR A 30 15.98 -13.85 -7.16
CA THR A 30 15.95 -14.95 -6.18
C THR A 30 15.88 -14.42 -4.75
N PHE A 31 16.66 -13.39 -4.42
CA PHE A 31 16.59 -12.74 -3.10
C PHE A 31 15.21 -12.12 -2.85
N LEU A 32 14.66 -11.40 -3.85
CA LEU A 32 13.31 -10.84 -3.76
C LEU A 32 12.26 -11.93 -3.48
N LEU A 33 12.35 -13.08 -4.16
CA LEU A 33 11.45 -14.20 -3.95
C LEU A 33 11.47 -14.72 -2.50
N VAL A 34 12.67 -14.88 -1.92
CA VAL A 34 12.83 -15.33 -0.52
C VAL A 34 12.24 -14.32 0.45
N VAL A 35 12.54 -13.03 0.27
CA VAL A 35 11.98 -11.96 1.12
C VAL A 35 10.46 -11.89 1.01
N SER A 36 9.90 -12.03 -0.20
CA SER A 36 8.45 -12.07 -0.41
C SER A 36 7.80 -13.28 0.25
N ALA A 37 8.45 -14.45 0.26
CA ALA A 37 7.93 -15.63 0.97
C ALA A 37 7.92 -15.43 2.49
N LEU A 38 8.97 -14.82 3.06
CA LEU A 38 9.02 -14.47 4.49
C LEU A 38 7.93 -13.44 4.84
N SER A 39 7.78 -12.41 4.01
CA SER A 39 6.73 -11.39 4.16
C SER A 39 5.33 -12.02 4.10
N LEU A 40 5.10 -12.95 3.17
CA LEU A 40 3.84 -13.67 3.05
C LEU A 40 3.48 -14.42 4.35
N VAL A 41 4.44 -15.14 4.92
CA VAL A 41 4.24 -15.85 6.20
C VAL A 41 3.92 -14.87 7.32
N ALA A 42 4.63 -13.75 7.39
CA ALA A 42 4.40 -12.73 8.40
C ALA A 42 3.01 -12.10 8.28
N VAL A 43 2.58 -11.74 7.07
CA VAL A 43 1.26 -11.14 6.80
C VAL A 43 0.13 -12.13 7.11
N ILE A 44 0.26 -13.39 6.69
CA ILE A 44 -0.74 -14.44 7.00
C ILE A 44 -0.82 -14.68 8.51
N GLY A 45 0.32 -14.73 9.19
CA GLY A 45 0.40 -14.85 10.64
C GLY A 45 -0.31 -13.69 11.34
N LEU A 46 -0.04 -12.45 10.92
CA LEU A 46 -0.67 -11.26 11.48
C LEU A 46 -2.19 -11.24 11.23
N LEU A 47 -2.64 -11.56 10.01
CA LEU A 47 -4.06 -11.65 9.68
C LEU A 47 -4.76 -12.75 10.50
N SER A 48 -4.08 -13.87 10.73
CA SER A 48 -4.59 -14.97 11.55
C SER A 48 -4.72 -14.57 13.01
N VAL A 49 -3.71 -13.89 13.58
CA VAL A 49 -3.78 -13.35 14.95
C VAL A 49 -4.91 -12.34 15.09
N ILE A 50 -5.05 -11.41 14.14
CA ILE A 50 -6.14 -10.42 14.13
C ILE A 50 -7.50 -11.12 14.05
N SER A 51 -7.63 -12.13 13.18
CA SER A 51 -8.87 -12.90 13.02
C SER A 51 -9.21 -13.67 14.29
N LEU A 52 -8.26 -14.40 14.86
CA LEU A 52 -8.44 -15.15 16.12
C LEU A 52 -8.80 -14.21 17.29
N SER A 53 -8.15 -13.04 17.36
CA SER A 53 -8.47 -12.00 18.33
C SER A 53 -9.91 -11.50 18.16
N ALA A 54 -10.37 -11.30 16.92
CA ALA A 54 -11.75 -10.93 16.62
C ALA A 54 -12.76 -12.02 17.01
N PHE A 55 -12.46 -13.29 16.71
CA PHE A 55 -13.32 -14.44 17.01
C PHE A 55 -13.42 -14.71 18.50
N ASN A 56 -12.31 -14.75 19.23
CA ASN A 56 -12.31 -14.98 20.68
C ASN A 56 -13.03 -13.85 21.42
N THR A 57 -12.87 -12.60 20.98
CA THR A 57 -13.60 -11.45 21.55
C THR A 57 -15.11 -11.56 21.36
N ARG A 58 -15.58 -12.12 20.24
CA ARG A 58 -17.01 -12.35 20.02
C ARG A 58 -17.60 -13.35 21.02
N THR A 59 -16.78 -14.27 21.52
CA THR A 59 -17.16 -15.27 22.53
C THR A 59 -17.16 -14.69 23.94
N TYR A 60 -16.27 -13.75 24.26
CA TYR A 60 -16.22 -13.04 25.55
C TYR A 60 -16.87 -11.65 25.45
N LYS A 61 -18.20 -11.59 25.61
CA LYS A 61 -19.07 -10.39 25.46
C LYS A 61 -18.70 -9.14 26.29
N ASN A 62 -17.70 -9.17 27.18
CA ASN A 62 -17.48 -8.14 28.21
C ASN A 62 -16.25 -7.23 28.02
N GLU A 63 -15.46 -7.38 26.96
CA GLU A 63 -14.31 -6.48 26.75
C GLU A 63 -14.57 -5.48 25.61
N GLU A 64 -15.06 -4.29 25.96
CA GLU A 64 -15.30 -3.14 25.06
C GLU A 64 -14.01 -2.53 24.45
N HIS A 65 -12.84 -3.13 24.66
CA HIS A 65 -11.53 -2.46 24.53
C HIS A 65 -10.62 -2.97 23.41
N LEU A 66 -11.13 -3.75 22.44
CA LEU A 66 -10.27 -4.27 21.38
C LEU A 66 -10.06 -3.33 20.19
N PHE A 67 -8.79 -3.08 19.88
CA PHE A 67 -8.29 -2.40 18.67
C PHE A 67 -8.98 -2.87 17.38
N VAL A 68 -9.33 -4.15 17.30
CA VAL A 68 -10.04 -4.81 16.19
C VAL A 68 -11.36 -4.10 15.81
N ARG A 69 -11.98 -3.38 16.74
CA ARG A 69 -13.26 -2.69 16.53
C ARG A 69 -13.12 -1.23 16.10
N THR A 70 -11.88 -0.75 15.95
CA THR A 70 -11.60 0.62 15.50
C THR A 70 -11.66 0.74 13.98
N HIS A 71 -12.03 1.93 13.48
CA HIS A 71 -12.02 2.20 12.03
C HIS A 71 -10.61 2.05 11.43
N VAL A 72 -9.57 2.38 12.20
CA VAL A 72 -8.16 2.21 11.81
C VAL A 72 -7.84 0.74 11.53
N ALA A 73 -8.32 -0.19 12.36
CA ALA A 73 -8.06 -1.61 12.17
C ALA A 73 -8.63 -2.15 10.84
N ALA A 74 -9.81 -1.68 10.42
CA ALA A 74 -10.40 -2.09 9.14
C ALA A 74 -9.58 -1.61 7.92
N TYR A 75 -9.06 -0.38 7.97
CA TYR A 75 -8.16 0.12 6.92
C TYR A 75 -6.81 -0.59 6.95
N PHE A 76 -6.29 -0.89 8.14
CA PHE A 76 -5.05 -1.65 8.30
C PHE A 76 -5.19 -3.08 7.77
N ILE A 77 -6.32 -3.76 8.00
CA ILE A 77 -6.61 -5.06 7.38
C ILE A 77 -6.63 -4.93 5.86
N SER A 78 -7.22 -3.86 5.31
CA SER A 78 -7.24 -3.64 3.86
C SER A 78 -5.84 -3.42 3.29
N LEU A 79 -4.97 -2.71 4.02
CA LEU A 79 -3.55 -2.59 3.69
C LEU A 79 -2.83 -3.95 3.70
N LEU A 80 -3.04 -4.76 4.74
CA LEU A 80 -2.47 -6.12 4.83
C LEU A 80 -2.97 -7.04 3.69
N CYS A 81 -4.20 -6.86 3.23
CA CYS A 81 -4.70 -7.55 2.04
C CYS A 81 -3.92 -7.13 0.78
N CYS A 82 -3.58 -5.86 0.64
CA CYS A 82 -2.70 -5.39 -0.45
C CYS A 82 -1.29 -5.96 -0.34
N ASP A 83 -0.71 -6.03 0.85
CA ASP A 83 0.60 -6.66 1.08
C ASP A 83 0.58 -8.16 0.76
N LEU A 84 -0.51 -8.85 1.09
CA LEU A 84 -0.73 -10.24 0.71
C LEU A 84 -0.75 -10.41 -0.82
N ILE A 85 -1.48 -9.54 -1.53
CA ILE A 85 -1.53 -9.50 -3.00
C ILE A 85 -0.13 -9.21 -3.56
N GLN A 86 0.64 -8.31 -2.95
CA GLN A 86 2.01 -7.97 -3.38
C GLN A 86 2.95 -9.17 -3.26
N ALA A 87 2.88 -9.87 -2.13
CA ALA A 87 3.67 -11.06 -1.88
C ALA A 87 3.32 -12.16 -2.88
N ILE A 88 2.02 -12.38 -3.15
CA ILE A 88 1.56 -13.33 -4.18
C ILE A 88 2.09 -12.93 -5.56
N GLY A 89 1.94 -11.67 -5.98
CA GLY A 89 2.46 -11.17 -7.27
C GLY A 89 3.98 -11.29 -7.39
N SER A 90 4.70 -11.26 -6.27
CA SER A 90 6.14 -11.48 -6.21
C SER A 90 6.52 -12.97 -6.26
N LEU A 91 5.69 -13.89 -5.77
CA LEU A 91 5.91 -15.33 -5.91
C LEU A 91 5.90 -15.81 -7.36
N TYR A 92 5.25 -15.08 -8.28
CA TYR A 92 5.34 -15.35 -9.72
C TYR A 92 6.79 -15.30 -10.22
N ASN A 93 7.68 -14.58 -9.54
CA ASN A 93 9.11 -14.56 -9.87
C ASN A 93 9.79 -15.92 -9.76
N SER A 94 9.21 -16.88 -9.01
CA SER A 94 9.72 -18.25 -8.94
C SER A 94 9.88 -18.90 -10.32
N ARG A 95 8.91 -18.66 -11.22
CA ARG A 95 8.96 -19.15 -12.60
C ARG A 95 10.08 -18.49 -13.39
N TRP A 96 10.29 -17.19 -13.22
CA TRP A 96 11.34 -16.44 -13.91
C TRP A 96 12.73 -16.83 -13.43
N VAL A 97 12.88 -17.11 -12.14
CA VAL A 97 14.12 -17.65 -11.56
C VAL A 97 14.43 -19.03 -12.15
N ASN A 98 13.44 -19.93 -12.22
CA ASN A 98 13.64 -21.27 -12.78
C ASN A 98 13.99 -21.23 -14.28
N SER A 99 13.31 -20.38 -15.06
CA SER A 99 13.54 -20.26 -16.50
C SER A 99 14.73 -19.36 -16.88
N GLY A 100 15.30 -18.62 -15.92
CA GLY A 100 16.37 -17.65 -16.16
C GLY A 100 15.97 -16.49 -17.08
N ALA A 101 14.67 -16.29 -17.30
CA ALA A 101 14.14 -15.25 -18.18
C ALA A 101 12.68 -14.92 -17.83
N VAL A 102 12.28 -13.68 -18.11
CA VAL A 102 10.86 -13.28 -18.11
C VAL A 102 10.31 -13.50 -19.50
N LEU A 103 9.11 -14.08 -19.59
CA LEU A 103 8.45 -14.40 -20.85
C LEU A 103 7.08 -13.72 -20.88
N LEU A 104 6.71 -13.15 -22.03
CA LEU A 104 5.38 -12.62 -22.26
C LEU A 104 4.38 -13.76 -22.46
N ASP A 105 3.55 -14.01 -21.47
CA ASP A 105 2.43 -14.96 -21.53
C ASP A 105 1.31 -14.59 -20.55
N ARG A 106 0.30 -15.46 -20.40
CA ARG A 106 -0.80 -15.24 -19.46
C ARG A 106 -0.36 -15.14 -18.00
N TYR A 107 0.76 -15.78 -17.65
CA TYR A 107 1.34 -15.74 -16.30
C TYR A 107 1.98 -14.38 -16.03
N CYS A 108 2.63 -13.80 -17.05
CA CYS A 108 3.13 -12.44 -17.05
C CYS A 108 1.99 -11.41 -16.87
N THR A 109 0.90 -11.55 -17.62
CA THR A 109 -0.27 -10.68 -17.46
C THR A 109 -0.86 -10.78 -16.05
N ALA A 110 -1.02 -12.00 -15.51
CA ALA A 110 -1.51 -12.20 -14.15
C ALA A 110 -0.59 -11.52 -13.13
N GLN A 111 0.74 -11.73 -13.22
CA GLN A 111 1.70 -11.05 -12.34
C GLN A 111 1.54 -9.52 -12.39
N GLY A 112 1.40 -8.95 -13.58
CA GLY A 112 1.24 -7.50 -13.76
C GLY A 112 -0.02 -6.96 -13.07
N VAL A 113 -1.14 -7.69 -13.17
CA VAL A 113 -2.40 -7.34 -12.48
C VAL A 113 -2.22 -7.38 -10.96
N PHE A 114 -1.64 -8.46 -10.42
CA PHE A 114 -1.41 -8.57 -8.97
C PHE A 114 -0.52 -7.43 -8.46
N LYS A 115 0.59 -7.15 -9.17
CA LYS A 115 1.47 -6.02 -8.83
C LYS A 115 0.72 -4.68 -8.85
N GLN A 116 -0.01 -4.38 -9.91
CA GLN A 116 -0.69 -3.08 -10.01
C GLN A 116 -1.78 -2.90 -8.93
N ILE A 117 -2.56 -3.96 -8.62
CA ILE A 117 -3.54 -3.91 -7.51
C ILE A 117 -2.84 -3.63 -6.18
N ALA A 118 -1.72 -4.31 -5.94
CA ALA A 118 -0.96 -4.18 -4.71
C ALA A 118 -0.31 -2.80 -4.57
N ASP A 119 0.37 -2.30 -5.59
CA ASP A 119 1.08 -1.02 -5.56
C ASP A 119 0.10 0.15 -5.35
N VAL A 120 -0.95 0.23 -6.18
CA VAL A 120 -2.01 1.26 -6.08
C VAL A 120 -2.79 1.12 -4.76
N GLY A 121 -3.11 -0.11 -4.36
CA GLY A 121 -3.85 -0.37 -3.12
C GLY A 121 -3.08 0.02 -1.88
N THR A 122 -1.79 -0.32 -1.81
CA THR A 122 -0.90 0.04 -0.70
C THR A 122 -0.80 1.56 -0.59
N ALA A 123 -0.60 2.25 -1.71
CA ALA A 123 -0.56 3.71 -1.74
C ALA A 123 -1.85 4.35 -1.20
N LEU A 124 -3.02 3.93 -1.70
CA LEU A 124 -4.31 4.49 -1.30
C LEU A 124 -4.65 4.20 0.16
N TRP A 125 -4.51 2.94 0.62
CA TRP A 125 -4.82 2.60 2.01
C TRP A 125 -3.88 3.31 2.99
N THR A 126 -2.61 3.51 2.63
CA THR A 126 -1.67 4.25 3.48
C THR A 126 -2.09 5.72 3.64
N ILE A 127 -2.50 6.40 2.57
CA ILE A 127 -3.03 7.77 2.67
C ILE A 127 -4.31 7.79 3.52
N ILE A 128 -5.23 6.85 3.29
CA ILE A 128 -6.49 6.78 4.03
C ILE A 128 -6.23 6.63 5.54
N ILE A 129 -5.30 5.76 5.92
CA ILE A 129 -4.88 5.57 7.32
C ILE A 129 -4.26 6.87 7.88
N ALA A 130 -3.37 7.52 7.12
CA ALA A 130 -2.73 8.77 7.53
C ALA A 130 -3.77 9.90 7.76
N VAL A 131 -4.69 10.08 6.82
CA VAL A 131 -5.78 11.06 6.90
C VAL A 131 -6.68 10.76 8.09
N HIS A 132 -7.12 9.52 8.26
CA HIS A 132 -7.96 9.13 9.37
C HIS A 132 -7.28 9.36 10.72
N THR A 133 -6.00 9.01 10.83
CA THR A 133 -5.20 9.25 12.02
C THR A 133 -5.06 10.74 12.33
N PHE A 134 -4.88 11.57 11.29
CA PHE A 134 -4.86 13.03 11.44
C PHE A 134 -6.22 13.57 11.95
N TYR A 135 -7.34 13.09 11.42
CA TYR A 135 -8.68 13.46 11.90
C TYR A 135 -8.88 13.09 13.38
N LEU A 136 -8.41 11.91 13.80
CA LEU A 136 -8.54 11.45 15.17
C LEU A 136 -7.61 12.21 16.13
N LEU A 137 -6.33 12.36 15.81
CA LEU A 137 -5.32 12.87 16.75
C LEU A 137 -5.14 14.38 16.73
N VAL A 138 -5.39 15.02 15.59
CA VAL A 138 -5.14 16.46 15.42
C VAL A 138 -6.45 17.24 15.46
N LEU A 139 -7.48 16.74 14.75
CA LEU A 139 -8.79 17.38 14.74
C LEU A 139 -9.71 16.91 15.88
N GLU A 140 -9.34 15.84 16.59
CA GLU A 140 -10.10 15.26 17.71
C GLU A 140 -11.56 14.92 17.32
N ARG A 141 -11.77 14.56 16.05
CA ARG A 141 -13.09 14.19 15.51
C ARG A 141 -13.19 12.69 15.31
N LYS A 142 -14.14 12.06 16.00
CA LYS A 142 -14.48 10.64 15.77
C LYS A 142 -15.40 10.53 14.54
N PRO A 143 -14.95 9.92 13.43
CA PRO A 143 -15.81 9.71 12.27
C PRO A 143 -16.89 8.67 12.58
N ASN A 144 -18.06 8.80 11.94
CA ASN A 144 -19.18 7.89 12.13
C ASN A 144 -18.97 6.56 11.37
N GLN A 145 -19.69 5.51 11.74
CA GLN A 145 -19.66 4.19 11.08
C GLN A 145 -19.95 4.28 9.58
N PHE A 146 -20.85 5.18 9.16
CA PHE A 146 -21.10 5.43 7.73
C PHE A 146 -19.83 5.83 6.97
N THR A 147 -18.99 6.69 7.56
CA THR A 147 -17.71 7.11 6.96
C THR A 147 -16.76 5.93 6.80
N LEU A 148 -16.77 4.96 7.72
CA LEU A 148 -15.97 3.74 7.58
C LEU A 148 -16.39 2.95 6.34
N PHE A 149 -17.66 2.58 6.24
CA PHE A 149 -18.14 1.77 5.12
C PHE A 149 -18.01 2.50 3.78
N ALA A 150 -18.32 3.79 3.75
CA ALA A 150 -18.15 4.62 2.55
C ALA A 150 -16.68 4.66 2.10
N THR A 151 -15.74 4.83 3.03
CA THR A 151 -14.29 4.85 2.72
C THR A 151 -13.81 3.47 2.25
N LEU A 152 -14.32 2.38 2.85
CA LEU A 152 -13.96 1.02 2.43
C LEU A 152 -14.41 0.73 1.00
N ILE A 153 -15.67 1.05 0.69
CA ILE A 153 -16.24 0.87 -0.66
C ILE A 153 -15.50 1.76 -1.66
N ALA A 154 -15.29 3.04 -1.32
CA ALA A 154 -14.59 3.99 -2.19
C ALA A 154 -13.13 3.58 -2.43
N GLY A 155 -12.42 3.11 -1.40
CA GLY A 155 -11.03 2.67 -1.52
C GLY A 155 -10.89 1.47 -2.45
N TRP A 156 -11.62 0.39 -2.19
CA TRP A 156 -11.57 -0.81 -3.04
C TRP A 156 -12.07 -0.55 -4.47
N SER A 157 -13.20 0.16 -4.63
CA SER A 157 -13.70 0.52 -5.95
C SER A 157 -12.73 1.42 -6.72
N GLY A 158 -12.07 2.36 -6.06
CA GLY A 158 -11.02 3.20 -6.64
C GLY A 158 -9.84 2.38 -7.15
N ILE A 159 -9.34 1.42 -6.35
CA ILE A 159 -8.26 0.51 -6.76
C ILE A 159 -8.64 -0.27 -8.02
N PHE A 160 -9.81 -0.93 -8.00
CA PHE A 160 -10.28 -1.69 -9.16
C PHE A 160 -10.53 -0.81 -10.38
N ALA A 161 -11.08 0.39 -10.21
CA ALA A 161 -11.29 1.34 -11.29
C ALA A 161 -9.96 1.74 -11.95
N ILE A 162 -8.92 2.04 -11.17
CA ILE A 162 -7.58 2.40 -11.69
C ILE A 162 -6.99 1.21 -12.47
N VAL A 163 -7.00 0.02 -11.89
CA VAL A 163 -6.41 -1.18 -12.51
C VAL A 163 -7.13 -1.58 -13.79
N ILE A 164 -8.47 -1.48 -13.83
CA ILE A 164 -9.27 -1.82 -15.01
C ILE A 164 -9.19 -0.73 -16.08
N SER A 165 -9.04 0.54 -15.70
CA SER A 165 -9.02 1.67 -16.64
C SER A 165 -7.91 1.55 -17.69
N GLY A 166 -6.75 1.02 -17.32
CA GLY A 166 -5.64 0.76 -18.25
C GLY A 166 -6.06 -0.13 -19.43
N PRO A 167 -6.32 -1.43 -19.21
CA PRO A 167 -6.68 -2.35 -20.29
C PRO A 167 -8.04 -2.04 -20.94
N ALA A 168 -8.98 -1.39 -20.25
CA ALA A 168 -10.33 -1.13 -20.78
C ALA A 168 -10.41 0.10 -21.70
N VAL A 169 -9.60 1.13 -21.46
CA VAL A 169 -9.67 2.40 -22.21
C VAL A 169 -8.62 2.47 -23.32
N LEU A 170 -7.51 1.75 -23.17
CA LEU A 170 -6.38 1.84 -24.09
C LEU A 170 -6.50 0.86 -25.25
N ASP A 171 -5.98 1.29 -26.40
CA ASP A 171 -5.95 0.51 -27.64
C ASP A 171 -4.94 -0.65 -27.55
N THR A 172 -5.39 -1.74 -26.93
CA THR A 172 -4.62 -2.99 -26.80
C THR A 172 -4.49 -3.75 -28.12
N VAL A 173 -5.24 -3.38 -29.16
CA VAL A 173 -5.19 -4.01 -30.48
C VAL A 173 -3.96 -3.52 -31.25
N ASN A 174 -3.74 -2.21 -31.28
CA ASN A 174 -2.62 -1.62 -32.04
C ASN A 174 -1.33 -1.50 -31.23
N ARG A 175 -1.41 -1.38 -29.90
CA ARG A 175 -0.26 -1.21 -29.00
C ARG A 175 0.13 -2.47 -28.22
N GLY A 176 -0.56 -3.59 -28.48
CA GLY A 176 -0.31 -4.86 -27.80
C GLY A 176 -0.85 -4.88 -26.35
N PRO A 177 -0.55 -5.96 -25.61
CA PRO A 177 -1.11 -6.16 -24.27
C PRO A 177 -0.67 -5.08 -23.29
N PHE A 178 -1.62 -4.57 -22.50
CA PHE A 178 -1.36 -3.54 -21.50
C PHE A 178 -0.36 -4.00 -20.43
N PHE A 179 -0.48 -5.25 -19.97
CA PHE A 179 0.50 -5.88 -19.09
C PHE A 179 1.49 -6.72 -19.90
N GLY A 180 2.78 -6.47 -19.71
CA GLY A 180 3.85 -7.14 -20.43
C GLY A 180 5.16 -7.18 -19.65
N VAL A 181 6.21 -7.63 -20.31
CA VAL A 181 7.55 -7.69 -19.73
C VAL A 181 8.06 -6.27 -19.50
N SER A 182 8.48 -5.96 -18.28
CA SER A 182 8.98 -4.66 -17.85
C SER A 182 10.25 -4.87 -17.04
N GLY A 183 11.38 -5.06 -17.74
CA GLY A 183 12.66 -5.38 -17.12
C GLY A 183 12.68 -6.79 -16.53
N TYR A 184 12.74 -6.89 -15.20
CA TYR A 184 12.94 -8.16 -14.48
C TYR A 184 11.65 -8.83 -13.98
N TRP A 185 10.50 -8.30 -14.35
CA TRP A 185 9.20 -8.88 -14.01
C TRP A 185 8.17 -8.40 -15.02
N CYS A 186 6.93 -8.84 -14.82
CA CYS A 186 5.81 -8.37 -15.60
C CYS A 186 5.02 -7.30 -14.86
N TRP A 187 4.69 -6.24 -15.59
CA TRP A 187 3.95 -5.08 -15.10
C TRP A 187 3.29 -4.37 -16.28
N ILE A 188 2.90 -3.10 -16.14
CA ILE A 188 2.42 -2.29 -17.28
C ILE A 188 3.52 -2.28 -18.35
N SER A 189 3.19 -2.53 -19.61
CA SER A 189 4.14 -2.70 -20.73
C SER A 189 4.85 -1.40 -21.14
N ASP A 190 6.05 -1.50 -21.74
CA ASP A 190 6.90 -0.33 -22.07
C ASP A 190 6.26 0.63 -23.06
N GLY A 191 5.40 0.14 -23.96
CA GLY A 191 4.63 0.98 -24.90
C GLY A 191 3.57 1.89 -24.24
N TYR A 192 3.39 1.79 -22.92
CA TYR A 192 2.41 2.58 -22.17
C TYR A 192 3.09 3.48 -21.12
N GLU A 193 4.06 4.29 -21.55
CA GLU A 193 4.79 5.22 -20.67
C GLU A 193 3.85 6.21 -19.93
N VAL A 194 2.93 6.85 -20.65
CA VAL A 194 1.99 7.80 -20.03
C VAL A 194 1.08 7.12 -19.00
N PRO A 195 0.40 5.99 -19.32
CA PRO A 195 -0.36 5.23 -18.32
C PRO A 195 0.46 4.73 -17.13
N ARG A 196 1.72 4.34 -17.31
CA ARG A 196 2.60 3.98 -16.17
C ARG A 196 2.75 5.12 -15.19
N ILE A 197 2.98 6.32 -15.70
CA ILE A 197 3.14 7.50 -14.87
C ILE A 197 1.82 7.84 -14.18
N THR A 198 0.71 7.89 -14.92
CA THR A 198 -0.56 8.39 -14.38
C THR A 198 -1.30 7.38 -13.50
N LEU A 199 -1.26 6.08 -13.82
CA LEU A 199 -2.02 5.04 -13.14
C LEU A 199 -1.26 4.39 -11.98
N ASP A 200 0.03 4.67 -11.82
CA ASP A 200 0.84 4.09 -10.76
C ASP A 200 1.78 5.09 -10.11
N TYR A 201 2.81 5.57 -10.82
CA TYR A 201 3.85 6.38 -10.20
C TYR A 201 3.33 7.69 -9.60
N LEU A 202 2.45 8.41 -10.30
CA LEU A 202 1.84 9.63 -9.79
C LEU A 202 1.06 9.38 -8.50
N ILE A 203 0.34 8.26 -8.42
CA ILE A 203 -0.42 7.87 -7.24
C ILE A 203 0.54 7.59 -6.07
N MET A 204 1.62 6.86 -6.33
CA MET A 204 2.64 6.58 -5.32
C MET A 204 3.33 7.86 -4.82
N PHE A 205 3.68 8.80 -5.71
CA PHE A 205 4.28 10.07 -5.32
C PHE A 205 3.33 10.95 -4.50
N VAL A 206 2.07 11.07 -4.94
CA VAL A 206 1.05 11.79 -4.19
C VAL A 206 0.82 11.15 -2.82
N ALA A 207 0.85 9.81 -2.75
CA ALA A 207 0.75 9.07 -1.51
C ALA A 207 1.90 9.35 -0.56
N ALA A 208 3.14 9.22 -1.05
CA ALA A 208 4.33 9.46 -0.27
C ALA A 208 4.37 10.90 0.26
N PHE A 209 4.09 11.89 -0.60
CA PHE A 209 4.06 13.30 -0.20
C PHE A 209 2.95 13.59 0.82
N SER A 210 1.74 13.09 0.59
CA SER A 210 0.62 13.28 1.52
C SER A 210 0.90 12.62 2.87
N CYS A 211 1.48 11.42 2.87
CA CYS A 211 1.87 10.73 4.09
C CYS A 211 2.95 11.49 4.85
N PHE A 212 3.98 12.00 4.15
CA PHE A 212 5.03 12.80 4.77
C PHE A 212 4.47 14.05 5.46
N VAL A 213 3.61 14.80 4.78
CA VAL A 213 2.96 16.00 5.33
C VAL A 213 2.09 15.64 6.54
N LEU A 214 1.19 14.65 6.40
CA LEU A 214 0.25 14.28 7.46
C LEU A 214 0.94 13.73 8.70
N HIS A 215 1.91 12.83 8.53
CA HIS A 215 2.68 12.29 9.65
C HIS A 215 3.55 13.37 10.31
N GLY A 216 4.12 14.29 9.51
CA GLY A 216 4.82 15.48 10.03
C GLY A 216 3.92 16.33 10.93
N LEU A 217 2.70 16.64 10.49
CA LEU A 217 1.71 17.38 11.28
C LEU A 217 1.28 16.64 12.55
N ILE A 218 1.05 15.32 12.46
CA ILE A 218 0.73 14.46 13.61
C ILE A 218 1.88 14.50 14.62
N HIS A 219 3.12 14.39 14.16
CA HIS A 219 4.30 14.43 15.02
C HIS A 219 4.45 15.79 15.73
N LEU A 220 4.23 16.91 15.02
CA LEU A 220 4.24 18.26 15.62
C LEU A 220 3.15 18.43 16.68
N ARG A 221 1.95 17.89 16.44
CA ARG A 221 0.84 17.89 17.42
C ARG A 221 1.19 17.04 18.64
N LEU A 222 1.79 15.86 18.45
CA LEU A 222 2.19 14.96 19.54
C LEU A 222 3.29 15.56 20.44
N ARG A 223 4.22 16.34 19.87
CA ARG A 223 5.25 17.10 20.62
C ARG A 223 4.70 18.31 21.38
N GLY A 224 3.44 18.69 21.20
CA GLY A 224 2.84 19.86 21.84
C GLY A 224 3.22 21.20 21.21
N ASN A 225 3.93 21.18 20.08
CA ASN A 225 4.34 22.39 19.34
C ASN A 225 3.21 23.01 18.52
N MET A 226 2.07 22.32 18.40
CA MET A 226 0.96 22.75 17.56
C MET A 226 -0.38 22.48 18.25
N SER A 227 -1.25 23.49 18.27
CA SER A 227 -2.66 23.32 18.64
C SER A 227 -3.57 23.73 17.50
N MET A 228 -4.47 22.83 17.13
CA MET A 228 -5.51 23.09 16.14
C MET A 228 -6.85 23.22 16.85
N LYS A 229 -7.46 24.41 16.78
CA LYS A 229 -8.89 24.59 17.07
C LYS A 229 -9.63 24.58 15.73
N GLY A 230 -10.16 23.43 15.33
CA GLY A 230 -10.78 23.26 14.01
C GLY A 230 -9.72 23.28 12.90
N TRP A 231 -9.81 24.22 11.96
CA TRP A 231 -8.86 24.37 10.84
C TRP A 231 -7.78 25.44 11.05
N ARG A 232 -7.80 26.17 12.18
CA ARG A 232 -6.80 27.20 12.47
C ARG A 232 -5.58 26.58 13.15
N MET A 233 -4.43 26.73 12.50
CA MET A 233 -3.12 26.26 12.97
C MET A 233 -2.50 27.30 13.89
N THR A 234 -2.22 26.94 15.15
CA THR A 234 -1.45 27.79 16.06
C THR A 234 -0.20 27.04 16.51
N PHE A 235 0.96 27.60 16.16
CA PHE A 235 2.27 27.06 16.54
C PHE A 235 2.73 27.68 17.86
N TYR A 236 3.19 26.84 18.77
CA TYR A 236 3.75 27.26 20.06
C TYR A 236 5.24 26.90 20.09
N ARG A 237 6.07 27.87 20.51
CA ARG A 237 7.53 27.72 20.57
C ARG A 237 8.00 26.97 21.83
N GLN A 238 7.14 26.80 22.83
CA GLN A 238 7.35 25.99 24.02
C GLN A 238 6.22 24.96 24.16
N PRO A 239 6.49 23.73 24.64
CA PRO A 239 5.46 22.72 24.87
C PRO A 239 4.42 23.26 25.86
N GLN A 240 3.19 23.43 25.41
CA GLN A 240 2.09 23.80 26.31
C GLN A 240 1.70 22.57 27.13
N GLU A 241 1.71 22.68 28.46
CA GLU A 241 1.18 21.63 29.34
C GLU A 241 -0.27 21.33 28.94
N ARG A 242 -0.53 20.06 28.61
CA ARG A 242 -1.86 19.62 28.19
C ARG A 242 -2.84 19.87 29.33
N PRO A 243 -3.98 20.54 29.09
CA PRO A 243 -5.01 20.64 30.11
C PRO A 243 -5.53 19.23 30.40
N THR A 244 -5.20 18.73 31.59
CA THR A 244 -5.75 17.53 32.22
C THR A 244 -7.26 17.72 32.34
N GLY A 245 -8.03 17.09 31.44
CA GLY A 245 -9.48 17.02 31.64
C GLY A 245 -10.32 17.01 30.37
N ARG A 246 -10.17 16.01 29.50
CA ARG A 246 -11.28 15.54 28.65
C ARG A 246 -11.17 14.02 28.49
N ASN A 247 -12.08 13.31 29.14
CA ASN A 247 -12.31 11.86 29.03
C ASN A 247 -12.69 11.49 27.58
N PHE A 248 -11.71 11.39 26.69
CA PHE A 248 -11.91 11.07 25.28
C PHE A 248 -11.11 9.81 24.94
N ASP A 249 -11.70 8.63 25.21
CA ASP A 249 -11.14 7.29 24.96
C ASP A 249 -9.59 7.22 24.97
N ASP A 250 -9.03 7.35 26.17
CA ASP A 250 -7.58 7.45 26.41
C ASP A 250 -6.76 6.31 25.78
N LYS A 251 -7.37 5.14 25.52
CA LYS A 251 -6.65 3.96 24.99
C LYS A 251 -6.68 3.80 23.47
N GLY A 252 -7.73 4.22 22.76
CA GLY A 252 -7.70 4.24 21.28
C GLY A 252 -6.64 5.21 20.77
N MET A 253 -6.51 6.33 21.50
CA MET A 253 -5.47 7.33 21.32
C MET A 253 -4.09 6.84 21.75
N SER A 254 -3.97 6.04 22.83
CA SER A 254 -2.70 5.43 23.23
C SER A 254 -2.20 4.40 22.22
N ILE A 255 -3.10 3.62 21.61
CA ILE A 255 -2.75 2.61 20.61
C ILE A 255 -2.37 3.27 19.29
N ALA A 256 -3.11 4.28 18.82
CA ALA A 256 -2.71 5.08 17.66
C ALA A 256 -1.35 5.77 17.90
N ARG A 257 -1.10 6.26 19.12
CA ARG A 257 0.19 6.82 19.53
C ARG A 257 1.30 5.77 19.59
N GLN A 258 1.01 4.53 20.01
CA GLN A 258 1.96 3.41 19.98
C GLN A 258 2.26 2.92 18.55
N MET A 259 1.27 2.90 17.66
CA MET A 259 1.45 2.58 16.24
C MET A 259 2.28 3.65 15.51
N LEU A 260 2.16 4.93 15.93
CA LEU A 260 2.99 6.03 15.43
C LEU A 260 4.38 6.11 16.04
N LEU A 261 4.62 5.48 17.20
CA LEU A 261 5.94 5.47 17.85
C LEU A 261 6.87 4.39 17.30
N PHE A 262 6.33 3.36 16.65
CA PHE A 262 7.13 2.28 16.06
C PHE A 262 8.10 2.75 14.94
N PRO A 263 7.72 3.70 14.06
CA PRO A 263 8.66 4.29 13.09
C PRO A 263 9.62 5.31 13.72
N VAL A 264 9.22 5.99 14.81
CA VAL A 264 9.98 7.08 15.43
C VAL A 264 11.16 6.56 16.26
N SER A 265 11.02 5.39 16.89
CA SER A 265 12.15 4.74 17.58
C SER A 265 13.26 4.28 16.63
N HIS A 266 12.97 4.10 15.34
CA HIS A 266 13.97 3.73 14.33
C HIS A 266 14.68 4.93 13.70
N ILE A 267 14.13 6.15 13.82
CA ILE A 267 14.74 7.37 13.25
C ILE A 267 15.72 8.03 14.23
N GLU A 268 15.61 7.78 15.54
CA GLU A 268 16.59 8.28 16.53
C GLU A 268 17.74 7.29 16.80
N LEU A 269 17.77 6.14 16.12
CA LEU A 269 18.78 5.07 16.27
C LEU A 269 19.64 4.82 15.01
N VAL A 270 19.54 5.71 14.01
CA VAL A 270 20.43 5.80 12.84
C VAL A 270 21.03 7.19 12.78
#